data_AF-C6LG94-F1
#
_entry.id   AF-C6LG94-F1
#
_cell.length_a   1.000
_cell.length_b   1.000
_cell.length_c   1.000
_cell.angle_alpha   90.00
_cell.angle_beta   90.00
_cell.angle_gamma   90.00
#
_symmetry.space_group_name_H-M   'P 1'
#
loop_
_entity.id
_entity.type
_entity.pdbx_description
1 polymer ?
#
loop_
_entity_poly.entity_id
_entity_poly.type
_entity_poly.pdbx_seq_one_letter_code
_entity_poly.pdbx_strand_id
1 'polypeptide(L)'
;MAMPISNYAVVGSKYISIVCTLVPGVIGSIVLNLISSFIYGHWDLTLYVLSMAMSVLIPAFWAAICLLLTYWFGFRSAQMMSILCIFPIFYMVKMLEDETGWKALPDTMTPYVLIFCVICAVLFVFSYFLSVVGYSRKE
;
A
#
# COMPACT_ATOMS: atom_id res chain seq x y z
N MET A 1 22.57 -24.72 -7.51
CA MET A 1 22.99 -24.09 -8.78
C MET A 1 22.32 -22.74 -8.86
N ALA A 2 23.03 -21.66 -8.48
CA ALA A 2 22.51 -20.31 -8.61
C ALA A 2 22.78 -19.83 -10.04
N MET A 3 21.73 -19.52 -10.80
CA MET A 3 21.90 -18.74 -12.03
C MET A 3 22.57 -17.41 -11.65
N PRO A 4 23.50 -16.86 -12.46
CA PRO A 4 24.13 -15.57 -12.21
C PRO A 4 23.11 -14.46 -12.53
N ILE A 5 22.04 -14.40 -11.73
CA ILE A 5 21.05 -13.34 -11.78
C ILE A 5 21.59 -12.25 -10.88
N SER A 6 21.82 -11.08 -11.45
CA SER A 6 22.25 -9.91 -10.70
C SER A 6 21.35 -9.68 -9.49
N ASN A 7 21.95 -9.36 -8.33
CA ASN A 7 21.25 -9.08 -7.07
C ASN A 7 20.13 -8.04 -7.24
N TYR A 8 20.34 -7.10 -8.17
CA TYR A 8 19.36 -6.09 -8.58
C TYR A 8 18.12 -6.68 -9.26
N ALA A 9 18.27 -7.73 -10.08
CA ALA A 9 17.18 -8.38 -10.78
C ALA A 9 16.36 -9.29 -9.85
N VAL A 10 17.00 -9.95 -8.88
CA VAL A 10 16.28 -10.75 -7.87
C VAL A 10 15.40 -9.85 -6.99
N VAL A 11 15.95 -8.75 -6.48
CA VAL A 11 15.19 -7.77 -5.70
C VAL A 11 14.13 -7.09 -6.58
N GLY A 12 14.50 -6.67 -7.79
CA GLY A 12 13.60 -6.01 -8.74
C GLY A 12 12.37 -6.84 -9.10
N SER A 13 12.54 -8.15 -9.30
CA SER A 13 11.41 -9.06 -9.58
C SER A 13 10.35 -9.09 -8.48
N LYS A 14 10.75 -8.93 -7.21
CA LYS A 14 9.81 -8.87 -6.07
C LYS A 14 9.06 -7.56 -6.01
N TYR A 15 9.72 -6.44 -6.31
CA TYR A 15 9.06 -5.13 -6.41
C TYR A 15 8.08 -5.09 -7.59
N ILE A 16 8.43 -5.69 -8.73
CA ILE A 16 7.51 -5.86 -9.87
C ILE A 16 6.31 -6.72 -9.47
N SER A 17 6.54 -7.82 -8.75
CA SER A 17 5.44 -8.66 -8.25
C SER A 17 4.50 -7.90 -7.32
N ILE A 18 4.98 -6.98 -6.49
CA ILE A 18 4.13 -6.11 -5.66
C ILE A 18 3.26 -5.23 -6.54
N VAL A 19 3.85 -4.57 -7.55
CA VAL A 19 3.11 -3.71 -8.47
C VAL A 19 2.01 -4.51 -9.20
N CYS A 20 2.30 -5.74 -9.62
CA CYS A 20 1.29 -6.63 -10.21
C CYS A 20 0.15 -6.95 -9.23
N THR A 21 0.43 -7.13 -7.94
CA THR A 21 -0.59 -7.38 -6.91
C THR A 21 -1.45 -6.16 -6.61
N LEU A 22 -1.03 -4.94 -6.96
CA LEU A 22 -1.86 -3.74 -6.80
C LEU A 22 -3.04 -3.72 -7.79
N VAL A 23 -2.90 -4.37 -8.95
CA VAL A 23 -3.92 -4.45 -10.01
C VAL A 23 -5.27 -4.99 -9.49
N PRO A 24 -5.34 -6.16 -8.84
CA PRO A 24 -6.61 -6.64 -8.28
C PRO A 24 -7.18 -5.73 -7.18
N GLY A 25 -6.33 -5.00 -6.44
CA GLY A 25 -6.78 -4.01 -5.46
C GLY A 25 -7.56 -2.86 -6.12
N VAL A 26 -7.02 -2.30 -7.21
CA VAL A 26 -7.69 -1.25 -7.99
C VAL A 26 -9.00 -1.75 -8.58
N ILE A 27 -9.01 -2.96 -9.15
CA ILE A 27 -10.24 -3.57 -9.69
C ILE A 27 -11.29 -3.73 -8.59
N GLY A 28 -10.89 -4.23 -7.41
CA GLY A 28 -11.78 -4.35 -6.26
C GLY A 28 -12.36 -3.01 -5.79
N SER A 29 -11.53 -1.96 -5.74
CA SER A 29 -11.98 -0.60 -5.42
C SER A 29 -13.03 -0.10 -6.43
N ILE A 30 -12.79 -0.28 -7.73
CA ILE A 30 -13.73 0.14 -8.78
C ILE A 30 -15.07 -0.58 -8.62
N VAL A 31 -15.06 -1.91 -8.45
CA VAL A 31 -16.28 -2.72 -8.31
C VAL A 31 -17.06 -2.34 -7.06
N LEU A 32 -16.40 -2.20 -5.91
CA LEU A 32 -17.05 -1.85 -4.65
C LEU A 32 -17.63 -0.44 -4.68
N ASN A 33 -16.92 0.53 -5.25
CA ASN A 33 -17.45 1.88 -5.44
C ASN A 33 -18.66 1.88 -6.39
N LEU A 34 -18.64 1.08 -7.47
CA LEU A 34 -19.78 0.94 -8.39
C LEU A 34 -21.03 0.41 -7.68
N ILE A 35 -20.85 -0.64 -6.86
CA ILE A 35 -21.94 -1.22 -6.07
C ILE A 35 -22.50 -0.20 -5.08
N SER A 36 -21.60 0.53 -4.39
CA SER A 36 -21.98 1.59 -3.45
C SER A 36 -22.81 2.69 -4.14
N SER A 37 -22.36 3.19 -5.29
CA SER A 37 -23.08 4.23 -6.05
C SER A 37 -24.44 3.76 -6.56
N PHE A 38 -24.58 2.47 -6.89
CA PHE A 38 -25.87 1.91 -7.28
C PHE A 38 -26.86 1.84 -6.11
N ILE A 39 -26.38 1.52 -4.90
CA ILE A 39 -27.22 1.40 -3.69
C ILE A 39 -27.63 2.79 -3.17
N TYR A 40 -26.68 3.73 -3.09
CA TYR A 40 -26.91 5.05 -2.49
C TYR A 40 -27.36 6.12 -3.50
N GLY A 41 -27.29 5.84 -4.81
CA GLY A 41 -27.72 6.75 -5.88
C GLY A 41 -26.91 8.05 -5.99
N HIS A 42 -25.80 8.17 -5.25
CA HIS A 42 -24.98 9.37 -5.17
C HIS A 42 -23.64 9.13 -5.85
N TRP A 43 -23.30 9.96 -6.82
CA TRP A 43 -22.06 9.86 -7.60
C TRP A 43 -21.10 10.97 -7.17
N ASP A 44 -20.13 10.64 -6.31
CA ASP A 44 -19.06 11.57 -5.94
C ASP A 44 -17.73 11.12 -6.53
N LEU A 45 -17.29 11.85 -7.55
CA LEU A 45 -16.07 11.56 -8.30
C LEU A 45 -14.81 11.71 -7.43
N THR A 46 -14.86 12.56 -6.40
CA THR A 46 -13.75 12.79 -5.45
C THR A 46 -13.52 11.57 -4.59
N LEU A 47 -14.59 10.95 -4.07
CA LEU A 47 -14.52 9.73 -3.28
C LEU A 47 -14.03 8.54 -4.12
N TYR A 48 -14.40 8.46 -5.39
CA TYR A 48 -13.88 7.43 -6.31
C TYR A 48 -12.37 7.54 -6.50
N VAL A 49 -11.87 8.74 -6.81
CA VAL A 49 -10.44 8.98 -7.00
C VAL A 49 -9.68 8.72 -5.70
N LEU A 50 -10.23 9.17 -4.56
CA LEU A 50 -9.63 8.95 -3.24
C LEU A 50 -9.56 7.46 -2.90
N SER A 51 -10.63 6.70 -3.15
CA SER A 51 -10.69 5.26 -2.91
C SER A 51 -9.72 4.48 -3.78
N MET A 52 -9.62 4.81 -5.07
CA MET A 52 -8.63 4.22 -5.97
C MET A 52 -7.19 4.55 -5.54
N ALA A 53 -6.92 5.81 -5.16
CA ALA A 53 -5.61 6.21 -4.68
C ALA A 53 -5.22 5.47 -3.40
N MET A 54 -6.10 5.40 -2.40
CA MET A 54 -5.81 4.72 -1.13
C MET A 54 -5.66 3.20 -1.29
N SER A 55 -6.41 2.59 -2.22
CA SER A 55 -6.28 1.17 -2.56
C SER A 55 -4.88 0.81 -3.07
N VAL A 56 -4.16 1.76 -3.68
CA VAL A 56 -2.78 1.57 -4.15
C VAL A 56 -1.76 2.01 -3.10
N LEU A 57 -1.96 3.19 -2.50
CA LEU A 57 -0.99 3.81 -1.61
C LEU A 57 -0.80 3.02 -0.31
N ILE A 58 -1.88 2.53 0.30
CA ILE A 58 -1.80 1.81 1.58
C ILE A 58 -1.01 0.50 1.40
N PRO A 59 -1.34 -0.39 0.43
CA PRO A 59 -0.56 -1.60 0.23
C PRO A 59 0.87 -1.34 -0.23
N ALA A 60 1.10 -0.31 -1.07
CA ALA A 60 2.44 0.02 -1.56
C ALA A 60 3.36 0.52 -0.43
N PHE A 61 2.86 1.44 0.41
CA PHE A 61 3.56 1.91 1.60
C PHE A 61 3.96 0.75 2.51
N TRP A 62 3.01 -0.14 2.75
CA TRP A 62 3.21 -1.27 3.64
C TRP A 62 4.21 -2.28 3.07
N ALA A 63 4.07 -2.61 1.78
CA ALA A 63 4.97 -3.53 1.10
C ALA A 63 6.41 -3.01 1.07
N ALA A 64 6.62 -1.70 0.92
CA ALA A 64 7.93 -1.08 1.01
C ALA A 64 8.60 -1.33 2.37
N ILE A 65 7.86 -1.17 3.47
CA ILE A 65 8.38 -1.38 4.83
C ILE A 65 8.65 -2.87 5.08
N CYS A 66 7.71 -3.75 4.73
CA CYS A 66 7.85 -5.18 4.94
C CYS A 66 9.03 -5.78 4.18
N LEU A 67 9.25 -5.39 2.92
CA LEU A 67 10.39 -5.86 2.14
C LEU A 67 11.71 -5.39 2.75
N LEU A 68 11.80 -4.12 3.13
CA LEU A 68 13.00 -3.56 3.76
C LEU A 68 13.40 -4.37 4.99
N LEU A 69 12.44 -4.60 5.89
CA LEU A 69 12.66 -5.39 7.08
C LEU A 69 13.00 -6.85 6.77
N THR A 70 12.36 -7.46 5.77
CA THR A 70 12.66 -8.85 5.39
C THR A 70 14.11 -9.01 4.95
N TYR A 71 14.62 -8.08 4.13
CA TYR A 71 15.99 -8.14 3.65
C TYR A 71 17.02 -7.86 4.75
N TRP A 72 16.70 -7.04 5.75
CA TRP A 72 17.60 -6.77 6.87
C TRP A 72 17.47 -7.80 8.00
N PHE A 73 16.30 -7.92 8.61
CA PHE A 73 16.05 -8.68 9.83
C PHE A 73 15.47 -10.09 9.59
N GLY A 74 15.16 -10.45 8.35
CA GLY A 74 14.60 -11.76 7.99
C GLY A 74 13.07 -11.84 8.16
N PHE A 75 12.51 -12.99 7.76
CA PHE A 75 11.06 -13.17 7.56
C PHE A 75 10.20 -12.97 8.81
N ARG A 76 10.73 -13.30 9.99
CA ARG A 76 10.01 -13.18 11.28
C ARG A 76 9.67 -11.74 11.63
N SER A 77 10.51 -10.78 11.24
CA SER A 77 10.31 -9.35 11.52
C SER A 77 9.17 -8.76 10.69
N ALA A 78 9.08 -9.14 9.42
CA ALA A 78 8.03 -8.69 8.52
C ALA A 78 6.65 -9.22 8.94
N GLN A 79 6.59 -10.44 9.47
CA GLN A 79 5.35 -11.01 10.00
C GLN A 79 4.85 -10.27 11.26
N MET A 80 5.76 -9.86 12.15
CA MET A 80 5.38 -9.07 13.34
C MET A 80 4.89 -7.68 12.97
N MET A 81 5.46 -7.06 11.92
CA MET A 81 4.91 -5.81 11.40
C MET A 81 3.50 -6.00 10.87
N SER A 82 3.23 -7.05 10.07
CA SER A 82 1.88 -7.27 9.50
C SER A 82 0.80 -7.44 10.57
N ILE A 83 1.15 -7.89 11.78
CA ILE A 83 0.20 -7.94 12.92
C ILE A 83 -0.17 -6.53 13.40
N LEU A 84 0.74 -5.55 13.32
CA LEU A 84 0.45 -4.16 13.69
C LEU A 84 -0.56 -3.49 12.74
N CYS A 85 -0.79 -4.01 11.53
CA CYS A 85 -1.84 -3.52 10.63
C CYS A 85 -3.26 -3.62 11.19
N ILE A 86 -3.48 -4.44 12.21
CA ILE A 86 -4.79 -4.61 12.83
C ILE A 86 -5.28 -3.28 13.43
N PHE A 87 -4.39 -2.51 14.09
CA PHE A 87 -4.74 -1.24 14.73
C PHE A 87 -5.30 -0.17 13.78
N PRO A 88 -4.64 0.16 12.65
CA PRO A 88 -5.18 1.14 11.71
C PRO A 88 -6.47 0.67 11.03
N ILE A 89 -6.65 -0.64 10.79
CA ILE A 89 -7.91 -1.17 10.24
C ILE A 89 -9.07 -0.93 11.22
N PHE A 90 -8.86 -1.21 12.51
CA PHE A 90 -9.87 -0.94 13.54
C PHE A 90 -10.21 0.54 13.65
N TYR A 91 -9.21 1.43 13.59
CA TYR A 91 -9.43 2.86 13.59
C TYR A 91 -10.27 3.32 12.39
N MET A 92 -9.96 2.81 11.19
CA MET A 92 -10.72 3.11 9.97
C MET A 92 -12.17 2.62 10.08
N VAL A 93 -12.40 1.39 10.56
CA VAL A 93 -13.77 0.87 10.76
C VAL A 93 -14.55 1.76 11.73
N LYS A 94 -13.92 2.24 12.80
CA LYS A 94 -14.57 3.16 13.75
C LYS A 94 -14.92 4.51 13.12
N MET A 95 -14.01 5.08 12.33
CA MET A 95 -14.27 6.33 11.59
C MET A 95 -15.39 6.18 10.55
N LEU A 96 -15.61 4.96 10.04
CA LEU A 96 -16.72 4.64 9.13
C LEU A 96 -18.04 4.34 9.86
N GLU A 97 -18.01 4.00 11.15
CA GLU A 97 -19.23 3.79 11.94
C GLU A 97 -19.88 5.13 12.33
N ASP A 98 -19.06 6.16 12.54
CA ASP A 98 -19.55 7.52 12.80
C ASP A 98 -19.99 8.18 11.46
N GLU A 99 -21.28 8.48 11.31
CA GLU A 99 -21.84 9.12 10.10
C GLU A 99 -21.17 10.48 9.76
N THR A 100 -20.58 11.13 10.77
CA THR A 100 -19.78 12.36 10.63
C THR A 100 -18.43 12.11 9.96
N GLY A 101 -17.85 10.93 10.14
CA GLY A 101 -16.58 10.51 9.54
C GLY A 101 -16.68 10.33 8.03
N TRP A 102 -17.80 9.78 7.52
CA TRP A 102 -18.02 9.61 6.07
C TRP A 102 -18.08 10.94 5.31
N LYS A 103 -18.78 11.94 5.86
CA LYS A 103 -18.92 13.26 5.21
C LYS A 103 -17.65 14.10 5.31
N ALA A 104 -16.87 13.95 6.38
CA ALA A 104 -15.62 14.68 6.56
C ALA A 104 -14.41 14.00 5.90
N LEU A 105 -14.52 12.73 5.49
CA LEU A 105 -13.42 11.96 4.91
C LEU A 105 -12.78 12.61 3.68
N PRO A 106 -13.54 13.01 2.63
CA PRO A 106 -12.94 13.58 1.43
C PRO A 106 -12.29 14.95 1.72
N ASP A 107 -12.93 15.80 2.51
CA ASP A 107 -12.39 17.13 2.84
C ASP A 107 -11.11 17.05 3.67
N THR A 108 -11.05 16.09 4.61
CA THR A 108 -9.87 15.91 5.46
C THR A 108 -8.74 15.20 4.72
N MET A 109 -9.00 14.22 3.86
CA MET A 109 -7.95 13.40 3.25
C MET A 109 -7.38 13.98 1.96
N THR A 110 -8.20 14.66 1.14
CA THR A 110 -7.77 15.24 -0.15
C THR A 110 -6.45 16.03 -0.10
N PRO A 111 -6.23 16.96 0.85
CA PRO A 111 -4.97 17.71 0.89
C PRO A 111 -3.75 16.85 1.26
N TYR A 112 -3.93 15.77 2.01
CA TYR A 112 -2.82 14.92 2.46
C TYR A 112 -2.49 13.79 1.49
N VAL A 113 -3.38 13.44 0.55
CA VAL A 113 -3.16 12.36 -0.42
C VAL A 113 -1.94 12.60 -1.29
N LEU A 114 -1.73 13.84 -1.77
CA LEU A 114 -0.56 14.17 -2.59
C LEU A 114 0.74 14.02 -1.79
N ILE A 115 0.75 14.51 -0.55
CA ILE A 115 1.91 14.38 0.34
C ILE A 115 2.20 12.90 0.62
N PHE A 116 1.15 12.13 0.93
CA PHE A 116 1.27 10.70 1.19
C PHE A 116 1.76 9.93 -0.04
N CYS A 117 1.31 10.30 -1.23
CA CYS A 117 1.78 9.73 -2.50
C CYS A 117 3.29 9.97 -2.71
N VAL A 118 3.75 11.21 -2.49
CA VAL A 118 5.19 11.55 -2.59
C VAL A 118 5.99 10.76 -1.56
N ILE A 119 5.53 10.69 -0.31
CA ILE A 119 6.19 9.91 0.75
C ILE A 119 6.25 8.42 0.36
N CYS A 120 5.16 7.85 -0.14
CA CYS A 120 5.11 6.46 -0.58
C CYS A 120 6.10 6.21 -1.72
N ALA A 121 6.15 7.08 -2.73
CA ALA A 121 7.06 6.94 -3.85
C ALA A 121 8.53 7.00 -3.40
N VAL A 122 8.88 7.98 -2.55
CA VAL A 122 10.22 8.12 -1.98
C VAL A 122 10.59 6.89 -1.14
N LEU A 123 9.69 6.43 -0.27
CA LEU A 123 9.92 5.24 0.54
C LEU A 123 10.04 3.98 -0.30
N PHE A 124 9.26 3.82 -1.35
CA PHE A 124 9.31 2.64 -2.21
C PHE A 124 10.65 2.56 -2.96
N VAL A 125 11.12 3.70 -3.50
CA VAL A 125 12.43 3.81 -4.16
C VAL A 125 13.57 3.61 -3.17
N PHE A 126 13.51 4.27 -2.01
CA PHE A 126 14.53 4.14 -0.97
C PHE A 126 14.61 2.71 -0.41
N SER A 127 13.46 2.08 -0.21
CA SER A 127 13.36 0.68 0.21
C SER A 127 13.99 -0.25 -0.81
N TYR A 128 13.81 -0.01 -2.11
CA TYR A 128 14.46 -0.79 -3.15
C TYR A 128 15.99 -0.75 -3.01
N PHE A 129 16.58 0.45 -2.92
CA PHE A 129 18.04 0.60 -2.78
C PHE A 129 18.57 -0.08 -1.52
N LEU A 130 17.93 0.14 -0.37
CA LEU A 130 18.34 -0.49 0.88
C LEU A 130 18.15 -2.02 0.87
N SER A 131 17.14 -2.52 0.16
CA SER A 131 16.91 -3.96 -0.03
C SER A 131 18.02 -4.60 -0.86
N VAL A 132 18.49 -3.94 -1.92
CA VAL A 132 19.64 -4.40 -2.73
C VAL A 132 20.91 -4.44 -1.87
N VAL A 133 21.17 -3.40 -1.07
CA VAL A 133 22.32 -3.37 -0.15
C VAL A 133 22.21 -4.47 0.90
N GLY A 134 21.02 -4.69 1.47
CA GLY A 134 20.78 -5.74 2.46
C GLY A 134 20.95 -7.15 1.88
N TYR A 135 20.52 -7.37 0.64
CA TYR A 135 20.70 -8.66 -0.05
C TYR A 135 22.17 -8.94 -0.36
N SER A 136 22.92 -7.93 -0.84
CA SER A 136 24.34 -8.07 -1.18
C SER A 136 25.25 -8.28 0.04
N ARG A 137 24.77 -8.03 1.26
CA ARG A 137 25.50 -8.33 2.51
C ARG A 137 25.32 -9.78 3.00
N LYS A 138 24.30 -10.49 2.48
CA LYS A 138 23.93 -11.84 2.92
C LYS A 138 24.46 -12.93 1.97
N GLU A 139 24.84 -12.57 0.75
CA GLU A 139 25.69 -13.38 -0.12
C GLU A 139 27.16 -13.21 0.24
#